data_AF-A0A7W1FRY2-F1
#
_entry.id   AF-A0A7W1FRY2-F1
#
_cell.length_a   1.000
_cell.length_b   1.000
_cell.length_c   1.000
_cell.angle_alpha   90.00
_cell.angle_beta   90.00
_cell.angle_gamma   90.00
#
_symmetry.space_group_name_H-M   'P 1'
#
loop_
_entity.id
_entity.type
_entity.pdbx_description
1 polymer ?
#
loop_
_entity_poly.entity_id
_entity_poly.type
_entity_poly.pdbx_seq_one_letter_code
_entity_poly.pdbx_strand_id
1 'polypeptide(L)' 'MAETTKPDIREWRRLYEATVRVKEISPWEWMTEADVFGVQNPETGELGFVSVMGMLG' A
#
# COMPACT_ATOMS: atom_id res chain seq x y z
N MET A 1 -12.97 -13.73 14.09
CA MET A 1 -12.38 -12.58 14.80
C MET A 1 -10.90 -12.65 14.52
N ALA A 2 -10.32 -11.70 13.80
CA ALA A 2 -8.89 -11.71 13.52
C ALA A 2 -8.14 -11.40 14.83
N GLU A 3 -7.24 -12.28 15.23
CA GLU A 3 -6.33 -12.04 16.34
C GLU A 3 -5.30 -11.01 15.88
N THR A 4 -5.35 -9.79 16.44
CA THR A 4 -4.41 -8.73 16.09
C THR A 4 -3.09 -8.97 16.82
N THR A 5 -2.25 -9.83 16.26
CA THR A 5 -0.87 -10.01 16.70
C THR A 5 -0.11 -8.70 16.47
N LYS A 6 0.59 -8.22 17.49
CA LYS A 6 1.38 -6.99 17.38
C LYS A 6 2.57 -7.25 16.44
N PRO A 7 2.79 -6.43 15.39
CA PRO A 7 3.87 -6.68 14.45
C PRO A 7 5.23 -6.57 15.15
N ASP A 8 6.17 -7.42 14.77
CA ASP A 8 7.55 -7.37 15.25
C ASP A 8 8.37 -6.27 14.54
N ILE A 9 9.59 -6.00 15.03
CA ILE A 9 10.43 -4.94 14.47
C ILE A 9 10.82 -5.17 13.00
N ARG A 10 10.90 -6.43 12.55
CA ARG A 10 11.23 -6.77 11.15
C ARG A 10 10.03 -6.53 10.25
N GLU A 11 8.83 -6.85 10.71
CA GLU A 11 7.57 -6.53 10.04
C GLU A 11 7.40 -5.02 9.90
N TRP A 12 7.62 -4.26 10.98
CA TRP A 12 7.61 -2.80 10.92
C TRP A 12 8.62 -2.24 9.93
N ARG A 13 9.84 -2.78 9.90
CA ARG A 13 10.86 -2.35 8.95
C ARG A 13 10.42 -2.59 7.51
N ARG A 14 9.87 -3.77 7.19
CA ARG A 14 9.35 -4.08 5.85
C ARG A 14 8.23 -3.13 5.43
N LEU A 15 7.32 -2.80 6.35
CA LEU A 15 6.25 -1.83 6.08
C LEU A 15 6.83 -0.44 5.76
N TYR A 16 7.80 0.03 6.55
CA TYR A 16 8.45 1.31 6.30
C TYR A 16 9.20 1.35 4.97
N GLU A 17 9.96 0.30 4.64
CA GLU A 17 10.65 0.17 3.36
C GLU A 17 9.66 0.23 2.18
N ALA A 18 8.50 -0.42 2.30
CA ALA A 18 7.43 -0.33 1.30
C ALA A 18 6.88 1.10 1.19
N THR A 19 6.64 1.79 2.31
CA THR A 19 6.18 3.18 2.31
C THR A 19 7.18 4.13 1.66
N VAL A 20 8.49 3.93 1.87
CA VAL A 20 9.52 4.73 1.19
C VAL A 20 9.43 4.57 -0.32
N ARG A 21 9.28 3.34 -0.83
CA ARG A 21 9.13 3.10 -2.28
C ARG A 21 7.88 3.75 -2.86
N VAL A 22 6.74 3.66 -2.15
CA VAL A 22 5.51 4.36 -2.55
C VAL A 22 5.74 5.87 -2.62
N LYS A 23 6.50 6.41 -1.65
CA LYS A 23 6.87 7.82 -1.64
C LYS A 23 7.79 8.21 -2.81
N GLU A 24 8.74 7.37 -3.18
CA GLU A 24 9.65 7.61 -4.31
C GLU A 24 8.94 7.60 -5.67
N ILE A 25 7.89 6.78 -5.80
CA ILE A 25 7.05 6.71 -7.02
C ILE A 25 6.13 7.94 -7.15
N SER A 26 5.84 8.63 -6.04
CA SER A 26 4.93 9.79 -5.96
C SER A 26 3.64 9.59 -6.77
N PRO A 27 2.83 8.54 -6.52
CA PRO A 27 1.64 8.24 -7.34
C PRO A 27 0.64 9.40 -7.40
N TRP A 28 0.56 10.24 -6.37
CA TRP A 28 -0.29 11.44 -6.34
C TRP A 28 0.10 12.53 -7.36
N GLU A 29 1.28 12.45 -7.99
CA GLU A 29 1.69 13.38 -9.05
C GLU A 29 1.10 13.01 -10.42
N TRP A 30 0.63 11.77 -10.60
CA TRP A 30 0.19 11.26 -11.89
C TRP A 30 -1.07 10.37 -11.86
N MET A 31 -1.57 10.01 -10.67
CA MET A 31 -2.85 9.33 -10.45
C MET A 31 -3.86 10.27 -9.79
N THR A 32 -5.13 10.10 -10.16
CA THR A 32 -6.30 10.67 -9.48
C THR A 32 -7.03 9.61 -8.65
N GLU A 33 -8.02 10.01 -7.86
CA GLU A 33 -8.85 9.05 -7.08
C GLU A 33 -9.61 8.03 -7.95
N ALA A 34 -9.89 8.39 -9.20
CA ALA A 34 -10.53 7.52 -10.17
C ALA A 34 -9.55 6.49 -10.75
N ASP A 35 -8.25 6.73 -10.67
CA ASP A 35 -7.22 5.81 -11.12
C ASP A 35 -6.93 4.80 -10.02
N VAL A 36 -7.20 3.53 -10.30
CA VAL A 36 -7.07 2.44 -9.33
C VAL A 36 -6.24 1.33 -9.95
N PHE A 37 -5.33 0.74 -9.16
CA PHE A 37 -4.64 -0.49 -9.53
C PHE A 37 -4.89 -1.59 -8.51
N GLY A 38 -4.93 -2.84 -9.00
CA GLY A 38 -5.05 -4.03 -8.17
C GLY A 38 -3.67 -4.54 -7.75
N VAL A 39 -3.54 -4.94 -6.48
CA VAL A 39 -2.40 -5.66 -5.94
C VAL A 39 -2.88 -7.01 -5.47
N GLN A 40 -2.36 -8.09 -6.07
CA GLN A 40 -2.67 -9.44 -5.64
C GLN A 40 -1.61 -9.95 -4.69
N ASN A 41 -2.04 -10.45 -3.52
CA ASN A 41 -1.18 -11.20 -2.63
C ASN A 41 -0.84 -12.55 -3.29
N PRO A 42 0.44 -12.83 -3.60
CA PRO A 42 0.82 -14.06 -4.30
C PRO A 42 0.63 -15.32 -3.45
N GLU A 43 0.57 -15.21 -2.12
CA GLU A 43 0.44 -16.36 -1.21
C GLU A 43 -1.03 -16.73 -0.95
N THR A 44 -1.90 -15.73 -0.79
CA THR A 44 -3.32 -15.94 -0.46
C THR A 44 -4.25 -15.80 -1.67
N GLY A 45 -3.77 -15.20 -2.76
CA GLY A 45 -4.59 -14.85 -3.92
C GLY A 45 -5.51 -13.64 -3.71
N GLU A 46 -5.48 -13.04 -2.52
CA GLU A 46 -6.32 -11.88 -2.16
C GLU A 46 -5.99 -10.67 -3.04
N LEU A 47 -7.03 -10.00 -3.55
CA LEU A 47 -6.89 -8.81 -4.38
C LEU A 47 -7.25 -7.57 -3.57
N GLY A 48 -6.27 -6.70 -3.37
CA GLY A 48 -6.46 -5.35 -2.84
C GLY A 48 -6.51 -4.31 -3.95
N PHE A 49 -7.36 -3.30 -3.81
CA PHE A 49 -7.41 -2.17 -4.73
C PHE A 49 -6.83 -0.93 -4.06
N VAL A 50 -5.95 -0.23 -4.78
CA VAL A 50 -5.26 0.97 -4.28
C VAL A 50 -5.71 2.17 -5.10
N SER A 51 -6.25 3.17 -4.40
CA SER A 51 -6.46 4.52 -4.92
C SER A 51 -5.65 5.51 -4.10
N VAL A 52 -5.35 6.66 -4.69
CA VAL A 52 -4.78 7.83 -3.99
C VAL A 52 -5.77 8.97 -4.11
N MET A 53 -5.86 9.85 -3.11
CA MET A 53 -6.72 11.03 -3.21
C MET A 53 -6.34 12.00 -4.34
N GLY A 54 -5.19 11.82 -4.99
CA GLY A 54 -4.77 12.59 -6.16
C GLY A 54 -4.11 13.94 -5.84
N MET A 55 -3.88 14.74 -6.89
CA MET A 55 -3.03 15.93 -6.88
C MET A 55 -3.46 16.99 -5.85
N LEU A 56 -2.73 17.05 -4.72
CA LEU A 56 -2.68 18.08 -3.68
C LEU A 56 -3.67 18.05 -2.50
N GLY A 57 -4.70 17.22 -2.51
CA GLY A 57 -5.64 17.10 -1.37
C GLY A 57 -6.60 18.27 -1.20
#